data_AF-A0A7J6Q7U4-F1
#
_entry.id   AF-A0A7J6Q7U4-F1
#
_cell.length_a   1.000
_cell.length_b   1.000
_cell.length_c   1.000
_cell.angle_alpha   90.00
_cell.angle_beta   90.00
_cell.angle_gamma   90.00
#
_symmetry.space_group_name_H-M   'P 1'
#
loop_
_entity.id
_entity.type
_entity.pdbx_description
1 polymer ?
#
loop_
_entity_poly.entity_id
_entity_poly.type
_entity_poly.pdbx_seq_one_letter_code
_entity_poly.pdbx_strand_id
1 'polypeptide(L)'
;KLGCFLSGDGCYGYPTEVPWAMSFPNGLVPTLTPVHPTPLYEMVTSGSVAAVLWWRRERDAPTWTQTSDMLMLLGLTRFFIEDFRTYEPVEGFSITQYQIVAVGLVLAGAVIHWTLAQPKATPVEASKKDD
;
A
#
# COMPACT_ATOMS: atom_id res chain seq x y z
N LYS A 1 -9.03 -6.07 7.89
CA LYS A 1 -9.21 -4.61 8.00
C LYS A 1 -10.60 -4.26 8.50
N LEU A 2 -11.68 -4.57 7.76
CA LEU A 2 -13.04 -4.42 8.30
C LEU A 2 -13.28 -5.30 9.54
N GLY A 3 -12.79 -6.54 9.53
CA GLY A 3 -12.85 -7.42 10.71
C GLY A 3 -12.22 -6.79 11.96
N CYS A 4 -10.98 -6.31 11.85
CA CYS A 4 -10.25 -5.60 12.92
C CYS A 4 -11.02 -4.38 13.46
N PHE A 5 -11.63 -3.61 12.56
CA PHE A 5 -12.48 -2.48 12.94
C PHE A 5 -13.71 -2.90 13.74
N LEU A 6 -14.42 -3.94 13.29
CA LEU A 6 -15.65 -4.41 13.93
C LEU A 6 -15.39 -5.16 15.23
N SER A 7 -14.29 -5.92 15.31
CA SER A 7 -13.89 -6.62 16.54
C SER A 7 -13.24 -5.68 17.54
N GLY A 8 -12.70 -4.56 17.06
CA GLY A 8 -11.93 -3.66 17.89
C GLY A 8 -10.69 -4.34 18.49
N ASP A 9 -9.87 -4.96 17.64
CA ASP A 9 -8.75 -5.81 18.04
C ASP A 9 -7.49 -5.06 18.52
N GLY A 10 -7.57 -3.74 18.70
CA GLY A 10 -6.45 -2.94 19.17
C GLY A 10 -5.52 -2.43 18.07
N CYS A 11 -5.81 -2.71 16.79
CA CYS A 11 -5.03 -2.19 15.66
C CYS A 11 -5.35 -0.71 15.35
N TYR A 12 -5.52 0.13 16.37
CA TYR A 12 -5.79 1.55 16.24
C TYR A 12 -4.50 2.37 16.29
N GLY A 13 -4.57 3.64 15.88
CA GLY A 13 -3.44 4.56 15.98
C GLY A 13 -3.32 5.23 17.35
N TYR A 14 -2.46 6.24 17.44
CA TYR A 14 -2.29 7.01 18.67
C TYR A 14 -3.50 7.92 18.97
N PRO A 15 -3.67 8.37 20.24
CA PRO A 15 -4.74 9.30 20.62
C PRO A 15 -4.70 10.62 19.85
N THR A 16 -5.85 11.10 19.40
CA THR A 16 -5.94 12.27 18.51
C THR A 16 -7.25 13.01 18.68
N GLU A 17 -7.28 14.28 18.29
CA GLU A 17 -8.44 15.16 18.40
C GLU A 17 -9.10 15.48 17.04
N VAL A 18 -8.71 14.79 15.98
CA VAL A 18 -9.32 14.96 14.65
C VAL A 18 -10.82 14.63 14.70
N PRO A 19 -11.67 15.30 13.89
CA PRO A 19 -13.13 15.19 14.01
C PRO A 19 -13.70 13.80 13.67
N TRP A 20 -12.90 12.91 13.07
CA TRP A 20 -13.25 11.52 12.78
C TRP A 20 -12.54 10.51 13.71
N ALA A 21 -11.93 10.96 14.80
CA ALA A 21 -11.36 10.09 15.82
C ALA A 21 -12.46 9.21 16.44
N MET A 22 -12.13 7.97 16.77
CA MET A 22 -13.09 7.00 17.29
C MET A 22 -12.58 6.37 18.59
N SER A 23 -13.48 6.16 19.53
CA SER A 23 -13.25 5.32 20.72
C SER A 23 -13.86 3.94 20.50
N PHE A 24 -13.26 2.90 21.08
CA PHE A 24 -13.73 1.52 20.98
C PHE A 24 -13.98 0.96 22.39
N PRO A 25 -15.02 1.41 23.11
CA PRO A 25 -15.26 1.01 24.50
C PRO A 25 -15.62 -0.48 24.65
N ASN A 26 -16.20 -1.08 23.60
CA ASN A 26 -16.64 -2.48 23.57
C ASN A 26 -15.76 -3.36 22.65
N GLY A 27 -14.58 -2.88 22.24
CA GLY A 27 -13.66 -3.66 21.42
C GLY A 27 -12.97 -4.78 22.21
N LEU A 28 -12.39 -5.76 21.52
CA LEU A 28 -11.52 -6.79 22.12
C LEU A 28 -10.36 -6.17 22.92
N VAL A 29 -9.82 -5.05 22.44
CA VAL A 29 -8.89 -4.19 23.18
C VAL A 29 -9.60 -2.84 23.36
N PRO A 30 -10.25 -2.61 24.52
CA PRO A 30 -11.01 -1.39 24.73
C PRO A 30 -10.14 -0.14 24.78
N THR A 31 -10.62 0.94 24.16
CA THR A 31 -10.08 2.28 24.38
C THR A 31 -11.21 3.29 24.56
N LEU A 32 -11.10 4.10 25.61
CA LEU A 32 -12.04 5.19 25.90
C LEU A 32 -11.58 6.52 25.32
N THR A 33 -10.29 6.63 24.99
CA THR A 33 -9.74 7.82 24.35
C THR A 33 -9.98 7.76 22.84
N PRO A 34 -10.35 8.89 22.21
CA PRO A 34 -10.42 8.96 20.75
C PRO A 34 -9.05 8.69 20.13
N VAL A 35 -8.98 7.74 19.22
CA VAL A 35 -7.77 7.32 18.51
C VAL A 35 -7.97 7.40 17.01
N HIS A 36 -6.88 7.44 16.24
CA HIS A 36 -6.96 7.30 14.80
C HIS A 36 -7.56 5.91 14.44
N PRO A 37 -8.68 5.83 13.71
CA PRO A 37 -9.23 4.55 13.24
C PRO A 37 -8.42 3.99 12.06
N THR A 38 -7.15 3.63 12.31
CA THR A 38 -6.21 3.08 11.31
C THR A 38 -6.77 1.90 10.52
N PRO A 39 -7.63 0.99 11.05
CA PRO A 39 -8.22 -0.07 10.24
C PRO A 39 -9.12 0.45 9.10
N LEU A 40 -9.74 1.64 9.27
CA LEU A 40 -10.52 2.29 8.21
C LEU A 40 -9.60 2.92 7.16
N TYR A 41 -8.54 3.62 7.57
CA TYR A 41 -7.55 4.16 6.62
C TYR A 41 -6.96 3.05 5.77
N GLU A 42 -6.65 1.93 6.43
CA GLU A 42 -6.17 0.71 5.80
C GLU A 42 -7.16 0.10 4.82
N MET A 43 -8.46 0.13 5.12
CA MET A 43 -9.50 -0.37 4.22
C MET A 43 -9.63 0.53 2.99
N VAL A 44 -9.69 1.85 3.19
CA VAL A 44 -9.79 2.83 2.10
C VAL A 44 -8.59 2.72 1.17
N THR A 45 -7.37 2.76 1.72
CA THR A 45 -6.15 2.64 0.92
C THR A 45 -6.06 1.32 0.16
N SER A 46 -6.37 0.18 0.79
CA SER A 46 -6.37 -1.10 0.07
C SER A 46 -7.46 -1.18 -1.00
N GLY A 47 -8.64 -0.60 -0.76
CA GLY A 47 -9.67 -0.43 -1.77
C GLY A 47 -9.20 0.43 -2.94
N SER A 48 -8.55 1.57 -2.67
CA SER A 48 -7.99 2.46 -3.68
C SER A 48 -6.90 1.78 -4.51
N VAL A 49 -5.99 1.03 -3.88
CA VAL A 49 -4.96 0.26 -4.60
C VAL A 49 -5.61 -0.77 -5.52
N ALA A 50 -6.57 -1.55 -5.00
CA ALA A 50 -7.30 -2.53 -5.81
C ALA A 50 -8.03 -1.88 -6.99
N ALA A 51 -8.68 -0.73 -6.77
CA ALA A 51 -9.38 0.01 -7.81
C ALA A 51 -8.42 0.54 -8.90
N VAL A 52 -7.27 1.11 -8.50
CA VAL A 52 -6.24 1.59 -9.43
C VAL A 52 -5.67 0.45 -10.26
N LEU A 53 -5.32 -0.67 -9.62
CA LEU A 53 -4.80 -1.86 -10.31
C LEU A 53 -5.84 -2.46 -11.26
N TRP A 54 -7.10 -2.47 -10.86
CA TRP A 54 -8.19 -2.94 -11.71
C TRP A 54 -8.40 -2.04 -12.92
N TRP A 55 -8.34 -0.72 -12.74
CA TRP A 55 -8.50 0.24 -13.82
C TRP A 55 -7.33 0.22 -14.80
N ARG A 56 -6.10 0.09 -14.30
CA ARG A 56 -4.88 -0.04 -15.13
C ARG A 56 -4.67 -1.45 -15.69
N ARG A 57 -5.63 -2.36 -15.53
CA ARG A 57 -5.53 -3.73 -16.03
C ARG A 57 -5.71 -3.76 -17.54
N GLU A 58 -4.59 -3.83 -18.24
CA GLU A 58 -4.56 -4.10 -19.67
C GLU A 58 -4.45 -5.61 -19.94
N ARG A 59 -5.10 -6.09 -21.00
CA ARG A 59 -5.09 -7.53 -21.35
C ARG A 59 -3.72 -7.99 -21.86
N ASP A 60 -3.00 -7.12 -22.55
CA ASP A 60 -1.72 -7.42 -23.20
C ASP A 60 -0.51 -6.81 -22.46
N ALA A 61 -0.70 -6.41 -21.20
CA ALA A 61 0.39 -5.91 -20.37
C ALA A 61 1.47 -6.99 -20.17
N PRO A 62 2.76 -6.62 -20.13
CA PRO A 62 3.84 -7.50 -19.71
C PRO A 62 3.54 -8.15 -18.35
N THR A 63 3.89 -9.44 -18.19
CA THR A 63 3.53 -10.28 -17.03
C THR A 63 3.81 -9.62 -15.67
N TRP A 64 4.87 -8.83 -15.56
CA TRP A 64 5.32 -8.24 -14.29
C TRP A 64 4.73 -6.86 -13.98
N THR A 65 3.98 -6.26 -14.90
CA THR A 65 3.44 -4.90 -14.77
C THR A 65 2.53 -4.76 -13.56
N GLN A 66 1.50 -5.61 -13.45
CA GLN A 66 0.55 -5.61 -12.33
C GLN A 66 1.23 -5.85 -10.98
N THR A 67 2.19 -6.77 -10.91
CA THR A 67 2.94 -7.05 -9.68
C THR A 67 3.82 -5.86 -9.28
N SER A 68 4.49 -5.22 -10.24
CA SER A 68 5.32 -4.04 -10.00
C SER A 68 4.49 -2.87 -9.47
N ASP A 69 3.36 -2.57 -10.13
CA ASP A 69 2.42 -1.53 -9.70
C ASP A 69 1.87 -1.83 -8.30
N MET A 70 1.53 -3.10 -8.03
CA MET A 70 1.03 -3.52 -6.72
C MET A 70 2.07 -3.28 -5.62
N LEU A 71 3.34 -3.66 -5.83
CA LEU A 71 4.40 -3.45 -4.84
C LEU A 71 4.65 -1.97 -4.56
N MET A 72 4.68 -1.14 -5.60
CA MET A 72 4.87 0.31 -5.47
C MET A 72 3.71 0.96 -4.72
N LEU A 73 2.48 0.66 -5.11
CA LEU A 73 1.28 1.21 -4.46
C LEU A 73 1.09 0.69 -3.04
N LEU A 74 1.41 -0.57 -2.78
CA LEU A 74 1.39 -1.15 -1.44
C LEU A 74 2.43 -0.48 -0.55
N GLY A 75 3.67 -0.33 -1.03
CA GLY A 75 4.73 0.35 -0.28
C GLY A 75 4.36 1.80 0.04
N LEU A 76 3.84 2.54 -0.94
CA LEU A 76 3.41 3.92 -0.74
C LEU A 76 2.30 4.06 0.31
N THR A 77 1.24 3.25 0.20
CA THR A 77 0.13 3.28 1.18
C THR A 77 0.57 2.86 2.57
N ARG A 78 1.52 1.92 2.68
CA ARG A 78 2.08 1.51 3.97
C ARG A 78 2.90 2.61 4.61
N PHE A 79 3.71 3.32 3.83
CA PHE A 79 4.49 4.44 4.34
C PHE A 79 3.61 5.48 5.02
N PHE A 80 2.50 5.89 4.37
CA PHE A 80 1.59 6.89 4.93
C PHE A 80 0.77 6.40 6.13
N ILE A 81 0.37 5.13 6.17
CA ILE A 81 -0.44 4.60 7.28
C ILE A 81 0.40 4.44 8.54
N GLU A 82 1.67 4.13 8.37
CA GLU A 82 2.60 3.91 9.45
C GLU A 82 2.80 5.15 10.32
N ASP A 83 2.75 6.35 9.73
CA ASP A 83 2.80 7.63 10.47
C ASP A 83 1.63 7.79 11.47
N PHE A 84 0.53 7.06 11.28
CA PHE A 84 -0.61 7.06 12.21
C PHE A 84 -0.54 5.95 13.25
N ARG A 85 0.44 5.03 13.16
CA ARG A 85 0.59 3.91 14.08
C ARG A 85 1.63 4.21 15.16
N THR A 86 1.42 3.60 16.32
CA THR A 86 2.25 3.79 17.52
C THR A 86 3.42 2.80 17.54
N TYR A 87 4.20 2.71 16.45
CA TYR A 87 5.40 1.87 16.44
C TYR A 87 6.61 2.67 16.88
N GLU A 88 7.40 2.09 17.78
CA GLU A 88 8.65 2.69 18.20
C GLU A 88 9.64 2.70 17.02
N PRO A 89 10.41 3.79 16.86
CA PRO A 89 11.49 3.83 15.89
C PRO A 89 12.51 2.71 16.12
N VAL A 90 13.20 2.28 15.07
CA VAL A 90 14.31 1.34 15.21
C VAL A 90 15.41 1.97 16.08
N GLU A 91 15.98 1.21 17.01
CA GLU A 91 17.06 1.70 17.87
C GLU A 91 18.17 2.38 17.05
N GLY A 92 18.41 3.67 17.32
CA GLY A 92 19.41 4.49 16.61
C GLY A 92 18.93 5.23 15.36
N PHE A 93 17.67 5.06 14.92
CA PHE A 93 17.10 5.76 13.78
C PHE A 93 15.78 6.47 14.11
N SER A 94 15.46 7.54 13.38
CA SER A 94 14.15 8.24 13.47
C SER A 94 13.08 7.63 12.57
N ILE A 95 13.28 6.41 12.06
CA ILE A 95 12.43 5.73 11.08
C ILE A 95 11.94 4.41 11.69
N THR A 96 10.67 4.06 11.47
CA THR A 96 10.11 2.79 11.97
C THR A 96 10.54 1.61 11.08
N GLN A 97 10.59 0.40 11.64
CA GLN A 97 10.91 -0.81 10.88
C GLN A 97 9.99 -0.98 9.67
N TYR A 98 8.71 -0.63 9.81
CA TYR A 98 7.73 -0.76 8.74
C TYR A 98 7.85 0.33 7.68
N GLN A 99 8.33 1.53 8.01
CA GLN A 99 8.72 2.53 7.00
C GLN A 99 9.87 2.02 6.12
N ILE A 100 10.87 1.33 6.70
CA ILE A 100 11.96 0.71 5.93
C ILE A 100 11.40 -0.36 4.98
N VAL A 101 10.51 -1.24 5.48
CA VAL A 101 9.86 -2.26 4.64
C VAL A 101 9.03 -1.61 3.53
N ALA A 102 8.30 -0.54 3.83
CA ALA A 102 7.51 0.21 2.85
C ALA A 102 8.39 0.77 1.72
N VAL A 103 9.53 1.39 2.06
CA VAL A 103 10.52 1.86 1.07
C VAL A 103 11.07 0.69 0.26
N GLY A 104 11.41 -0.43 0.92
CA GLY A 104 11.88 -1.64 0.25
C GLY A 104 10.88 -2.18 -0.78
N LEU A 105 9.58 -2.18 -0.46
CA LEU A 105 8.52 -2.59 -1.39
C LEU A 105 8.43 -1.66 -2.61
N VAL A 106 8.53 -0.35 -2.41
CA VAL A 106 8.54 0.64 -3.51
C VAL A 106 9.73 0.41 -4.43
N LEU A 107 10.93 0.25 -3.87
CA LEU A 107 12.15 0.02 -4.64
C LEU A 107 12.11 -1.31 -5.40
N ALA A 108 11.65 -2.38 -4.76
CA ALA A 108 11.49 -3.69 -5.41
C ALA A 108 10.51 -3.60 -6.59
N GLY A 109 9.37 -2.95 -6.39
CA GLY A 109 8.40 -2.72 -7.47
C GLY A 109 8.99 -1.91 -8.62
N ALA A 110 9.72 -0.82 -8.34
CA ALA A 110 10.37 0.00 -9.35
C ALA A 110 11.43 -0.77 -10.17
N VAL A 111 12.23 -1.60 -9.50
CA VAL A 111 13.23 -2.45 -10.17
C VAL A 111 12.55 -3.47 -11.09
N ILE A 112 11.50 -4.14 -10.62
CA ILE A 112 10.72 -5.08 -11.44
C ILE A 112 10.11 -4.36 -12.64
N HIS A 113 9.55 -3.17 -12.43
CA HIS A 113 8.97 -2.39 -13.51
C HIS A 113 10.00 -2.09 -14.60
N TRP A 114 11.16 -1.58 -14.18
CA TRP A 114 12.25 -1.18 -15.08
C TRP A 114 12.87 -2.35 -15.85
N THR A 115 13.01 -3.51 -15.21
CA THR A 115 13.75 -4.66 -15.76
C THR A 115 12.86 -5.67 -16.48
N LEU A 116 11.62 -5.86 -16.02
CA LEU A 116 10.77 -6.99 -16.43
C LEU A 116 9.38 -6.59 -16.94
N ALA A 117 8.94 -5.34 -16.72
CA ALA A 117 7.62 -4.86 -17.14
C ALA A 117 7.65 -3.96 -18.38
N GLN A 118 8.75 -3.98 -19.13
CA GLN A 118 8.86 -3.20 -20.36
C GLN A 118 7.98 -3.80 -21.47
N PRO A 119 7.26 -2.99 -22.27
CA PRO A 119 6.55 -3.47 -23.45
C PRO A 119 7.53 -4.19 -24.38
N LYS A 120 7.19 -5.40 -24.83
CA LYS A 120 7.97 -6.06 -25.87
C LYS A 120 7.88 -5.19 -27.14
N ALA A 121 9.02 -4.69 -27.62
CA ALA A 121 9.05 -3.99 -28.90
C ALA A 121 8.48 -4.92 -29.99
N THR A 122 7.42 -4.48 -30.67
CA THR A 122 6.91 -5.18 -31.84
C THR A 122 8.03 -5.20 -32.87
N PRO A 123 8.46 -6.37 -33.38
CA PRO A 123 9.42 -6.41 -34.47
C PRO A 123 8.83 -5.60 -35.62
N VAL A 124 9.52 -4.52 -36.03
CA VAL A 124 9.17 -3.81 -37.26
C VAL A 124 9.37 -4.83 -38.36
N GLU A 125 8.26 -5.32 -38.90
CA GLU A 125 8.25 -6.23 -40.03
C GLU A 125 9.00 -5.54 -41.16
N ALA A 126 10.23 -6.00 -41.39
CA ALA A 126 11.13 -5.42 -42.38
C ALA A 126 10.38 -5.48 -43.72
N SER A 127 9.92 -4.31 -44.19
CA SER A 127 9.26 -4.13 -45.47
C SER A 127 10.05 -4.89 -46.52
N LYS A 128 9.47 -6.02 -46.94
CA LYS A 128 9.90 -6.81 -48.07
C LYS A 128 9.88 -5.90 -49.29
N LYS A 129 11.04 -5.34 -49.65
CA LYS A 129 11.23 -4.53 -50.83
C LYS A 129 11.91 -5.40 -51.87
N ASP A 130 11.13 -6.31 -52.44
CA ASP A 130 11.42 -6.95 -53.72
C ASP A 130 10.39 -6.35 -54.70
N ASP A 131 10.83 -5.41 -55.52
CA ASP A 131 10.36 -5.11 -56.88
C ASP A 131 11.31 -4.09 -57.53
#